data_AF-A0A2D4WV27-F1
#
_entry.id   AF-A0A2D4WV27-F1
#
_cell.length_a   1.000
_cell.length_b   1.000
_cell.length_c   1.000
_cell.angle_alpha   90.00
_cell.angle_beta   90.00
_cell.angle_gamma   90.00
#
_symmetry.space_group_name_H-M   'P 1'
#
loop_
_entity.id
_entity.type
_entity.pdbx_description
1 polymer ?
#
loop_
_entity_poly.entity_id
_entity_poly.type
_entity_poly.pdbx_seq_one_letter_code
_entity_poly.pdbx_strand_id
1 'polypeptide(L)'
;MLVKINFYNIQFLVANRVLTIILMSLVLSCNQVKSSSSRTDSNKVNPNQKLVKADLIIPAIGDWELRGISAKIVGDKHQDQAGLKLTIIDHDEPYSFVAINNIKIGYMGGNYRITIVAKNTVEATRLGLRVQEAYPNRFDAVYDLKNQSVIGTFKQSEFVQNEVIRVEPLEGMWCRYTLDAEIKSSYFRLIFGPTDASKKQVSIWEAYDNSKNGQDILILPESLKVQELEN
;
A
#
# COMPACT_ATOMS: atom_id res chain seq x y z
N MET A 1 -56.46 55.17 3.19
CA MET A 1 -57.68 54.58 3.79
C MET A 1 -57.23 53.40 4.63
N LEU A 2 -57.12 53.61 5.94
CA LEU A 2 -56.58 52.70 6.94
C LEU A 2 -57.76 52.25 7.81
N VAL A 3 -58.07 50.95 7.89
CA VAL A 3 -58.95 50.40 8.93
C VAL A 3 -58.52 48.99 9.36
N LYS A 4 -57.88 48.97 10.53
CA LYS A 4 -58.04 48.09 11.70
C LYS A 4 -58.14 46.56 11.52
N ILE A 5 -57.10 45.90 12.00
CA ILE A 5 -57.13 44.53 12.55
C ILE A 5 -57.40 44.66 14.06
N ASN A 6 -58.42 43.96 14.56
CA ASN A 6 -58.73 43.87 15.98
C ASN A 6 -58.01 42.68 16.62
N PHE A 7 -57.27 42.97 17.69
CA PHE A 7 -56.92 42.03 18.76
C PHE A 7 -58.09 41.96 19.76
N TYR A 8 -58.41 40.77 20.28
CA TYR A 8 -58.31 40.43 21.72
C TYR A 8 -59.11 39.16 22.12
N ASN A 9 -58.45 38.34 22.94
CA ASN A 9 -58.94 37.40 23.97
C ASN A 9 -59.78 36.20 23.49
N ILE A 10 -59.47 34.97 23.92
CA ILE A 10 -59.60 34.52 25.31
C ILE A 10 -58.50 33.52 25.71
N GLN A 11 -58.14 33.67 26.98
CA GLN A 11 -57.12 33.05 27.80
C GLN A 11 -57.58 31.70 28.42
N PHE A 12 -56.59 30.91 28.85
CA PHE A 12 -56.63 29.86 29.89
C PHE A 12 -57.51 28.61 29.65
N LEU A 13 -56.86 27.44 29.50
CA LEU A 13 -57.01 26.34 30.46
C LEU A 13 -55.99 25.20 30.22
N VAL A 14 -55.28 24.86 31.30
CA VAL A 14 -54.67 23.56 31.66
C VAL A 14 -53.38 23.14 30.96
N ALA A 15 -52.29 23.68 31.48
CA ALA A 15 -51.06 22.94 31.72
C ALA A 15 -51.34 21.72 32.61
N ASN A 16 -51.20 20.50 32.08
CA ASN A 16 -50.89 19.27 32.82
C ASN A 16 -51.01 18.07 31.87
N ARG A 17 -49.95 17.69 31.14
CA ARG A 17 -49.75 16.33 30.56
C ARG A 17 -48.32 16.05 30.05
N VAL A 18 -47.29 16.73 30.55
CA VAL A 18 -45.90 16.54 30.05
C VAL A 18 -44.89 16.18 31.16
N LEU A 19 -45.33 15.97 32.41
CA LEU A 19 -44.40 15.76 33.52
C LEU A 19 -44.71 14.50 34.34
N THR A 20 -44.72 13.34 33.71
CA THR A 20 -44.57 12.03 34.38
C THR A 20 -44.28 10.99 33.30
N ILE A 21 -43.38 10.03 33.55
CA ILE A 21 -42.86 8.99 32.62
C ILE A 21 -41.54 9.35 31.91
N ILE A 22 -40.55 9.93 32.61
CA ILE A 22 -39.11 9.70 32.31
C ILE A 22 -38.38 9.64 33.66
N LEU A 23 -38.66 8.63 34.48
CA LEU A 23 -37.87 8.36 35.69
C LEU A 23 -38.07 6.92 36.21
N MET A 24 -37.84 5.89 35.38
CA MET A 24 -37.68 4.50 35.86
C MET A 24 -37.09 3.60 34.77
N SER A 25 -35.78 3.69 34.58
CA SER A 25 -34.96 2.60 34.02
C SER A 25 -33.48 2.83 34.36
N LEU A 26 -33.20 3.00 35.65
CA LEU A 26 -31.85 2.76 36.19
C LEU A 26 -31.64 1.25 36.17
N VAL A 27 -30.96 0.80 35.12
CA VAL A 27 -30.50 -0.57 34.92
C VAL A 27 -29.51 -0.91 36.02
N LEU A 28 -29.93 -1.81 36.91
CA LEU A 28 -29.06 -2.63 37.72
C LEU A 28 -28.24 -3.54 36.78
N SER A 29 -26.94 -3.29 36.68
CA SER A 29 -25.94 -4.33 36.40
C SER A 29 -24.55 -3.86 36.82
N CYS A 30 -24.28 -3.93 38.11
CA CYS A 30 -22.97 -4.34 38.58
C CYS A 30 -22.87 -5.85 38.35
N ASN A 31 -21.90 -6.32 37.55
CA ASN A 31 -21.07 -7.43 37.98
C ASN A 31 -19.83 -7.67 37.10
N GLN A 32 -18.71 -7.81 37.83
CA GLN A 32 -17.46 -8.50 37.50
C GLN A 32 -16.41 -7.79 36.65
N VAL A 33 -15.56 -7.06 37.40
CA VAL A 33 -14.12 -7.08 37.24
C VAL A 33 -13.62 -8.54 37.11
N LYS A 34 -13.07 -8.88 35.95
CA LYS A 34 -12.05 -9.93 35.82
C LYS A 34 -10.76 -9.29 35.35
N SER A 35 -9.82 -9.13 36.26
CA SER A 35 -8.42 -9.01 35.91
C SER A 35 -7.99 -10.30 35.22
N SER A 36 -7.69 -10.22 33.93
CA SER A 36 -6.83 -11.21 33.29
C SER A 36 -5.57 -10.49 32.85
N SER A 37 -4.48 -10.80 33.53
CA SER A 37 -3.15 -10.55 33.01
C SER A 37 -2.93 -11.48 31.83
N SER A 38 -2.51 -10.96 30.69
CA SER A 38 -1.76 -11.76 29.71
C SER A 38 -0.51 -11.00 29.33
N ARG A 39 0.57 -11.31 30.06
CA ARG A 39 1.91 -11.29 29.47
C ARG A 39 2.02 -12.43 28.45
N THR A 40 2.85 -12.15 27.46
CA THR A 40 3.57 -13.09 26.59
C THR A 40 2.84 -13.53 25.32
N ASP A 41 3.31 -12.93 24.23
CA ASP A 41 3.67 -13.53 22.95
C ASP A 41 3.01 -14.87 22.60
N SER A 42 2.18 -14.80 21.57
CA SER A 42 2.43 -15.69 20.44
C SER A 42 2.29 -14.87 19.16
N ASN A 43 3.45 -14.51 18.59
CA ASN A 43 3.53 -14.39 17.14
C ASN A 43 3.00 -15.71 16.61
N LYS A 44 1.77 -15.70 16.12
CA LYS A 44 1.18 -16.80 15.37
C LYS A 44 1.94 -16.82 14.04
N VAL A 45 3.15 -17.35 14.06
CA VAL A 45 3.96 -17.59 12.87
C VAL A 45 3.10 -18.48 12.00
N ASN A 46 2.68 -17.96 10.86
CA ASN A 46 1.96 -18.72 9.86
C ASN A 46 2.87 -19.90 9.48
N PRO A 47 2.48 -21.16 9.73
CA PRO A 47 3.37 -22.32 9.61
C PRO A 47 3.88 -22.57 8.18
N ASN A 48 3.41 -21.81 7.18
CA ASN A 48 3.83 -21.87 5.79
C ASN A 48 4.73 -20.71 5.34
N GLN A 49 5.19 -19.84 6.25
CA GLN A 49 6.07 -18.73 5.89
C GLN A 49 7.54 -19.17 5.94
N LYS A 50 8.18 -19.28 4.78
CA LYS A 50 9.63 -19.55 4.69
C LYS A 50 10.42 -18.54 5.52
N LEU A 51 11.39 -19.05 6.29
CA LEU A 51 12.26 -18.26 7.15
C LEU A 51 13.23 -17.43 6.32
N VAL A 52 13.58 -16.24 6.82
CA VAL A 52 14.57 -15.37 6.19
C VAL A 52 15.96 -15.88 6.53
N LYS A 53 16.76 -16.18 5.50
CA LYS A 53 18.14 -16.60 5.61
C LYS A 53 19.09 -15.40 5.68
N ALA A 54 18.89 -14.41 4.82
CA ALA A 54 19.72 -13.22 4.76
C ALA A 54 18.99 -12.03 4.12
N ASP A 55 19.30 -10.81 4.58
CA ASP A 55 18.93 -9.59 3.87
C ASP A 55 19.98 -9.28 2.79
N LEU A 56 19.52 -8.94 1.58
CA LEU A 56 20.41 -8.52 0.50
C LEU A 56 20.69 -7.03 0.59
N ILE A 57 21.89 -6.66 0.16
CA ILE A 57 22.29 -5.26 0.05
C ILE A 57 21.60 -4.66 -1.18
N ILE A 58 20.82 -3.62 -0.94
CA ILE A 58 20.18 -2.79 -1.95
C ILE A 58 20.85 -1.41 -1.93
N PRO A 59 21.18 -0.83 -3.10
CA PRO A 59 21.73 0.52 -3.20
C PRO A 59 20.88 1.55 -2.44
N ALA A 60 21.56 2.56 -1.90
CA ALA A 60 20.88 3.67 -1.25
C ALA A 60 20.03 4.45 -2.27
N ILE A 61 19.03 5.19 -1.78
CA ILE A 61 18.10 5.95 -2.64
C ILE A 61 18.83 6.89 -3.62
N GLY A 62 19.97 7.45 -3.21
CA GLY A 62 20.78 8.32 -4.06
C GLY A 62 21.41 7.63 -5.28
N ASP A 63 21.48 6.30 -5.28
CA ASP A 63 22.01 5.49 -6.37
C ASP A 63 20.90 4.90 -7.26
N TRP A 64 19.63 5.18 -6.96
CA TRP A 64 18.51 4.70 -7.77
C TRP A 64 18.44 5.49 -9.08
N GLU A 65 18.16 4.77 -10.16
CA GLU A 65 17.93 5.39 -11.46
C GLU A 65 16.47 5.86 -11.54
N LEU A 66 16.27 7.15 -11.81
CA LEU A 66 14.94 7.75 -11.99
C LEU A 66 14.74 8.08 -13.47
N ARG A 67 13.69 7.52 -14.07
CA ARG A 67 13.25 7.79 -15.45
C ARG A 67 11.84 8.33 -15.40
N GLY A 68 11.60 9.52 -15.94
CA GLY A 68 10.26 10.13 -15.95
C GLY A 68 9.63 10.40 -14.58
N ILE A 69 10.43 10.32 -13.50
CA ILE A 69 9.95 10.42 -12.13
C ILE A 69 10.80 11.41 -11.34
N SER A 70 10.13 12.22 -10.52
CA SER A 70 10.75 12.95 -9.42
C SER A 70 10.54 12.23 -8.10
N ALA A 71 11.57 12.25 -7.24
CA ALA A 71 11.53 11.65 -5.91
C ALA A 71 11.76 12.73 -4.84
N LYS A 72 10.85 12.83 -3.86
CA LYS A 72 10.94 13.82 -2.78
C LYS A 72 10.55 13.22 -1.43
N ILE A 73 11.40 13.38 -0.43
CA ILE A 73 11.07 13.02 0.96
C ILE A 73 9.96 13.97 1.45
N VAL A 74 8.92 13.41 2.07
CA VAL A 74 7.80 14.17 2.65
C VAL A 74 7.62 13.83 4.12
N GLY A 75 6.95 14.71 4.86
CA GLY A 75 6.70 14.54 6.30
C GLY A 75 5.63 13.52 6.66
N ASP A 76 5.01 12.88 5.67
CA ASP A 76 4.04 11.81 5.88
C ASP A 76 4.78 10.54 6.32
N LYS A 77 4.47 10.03 7.51
CA LYS A 77 5.26 8.98 8.17
C LYS A 77 4.45 7.73 8.48
N HIS A 78 5.14 6.62 8.61
CA HIS A 78 4.65 5.40 9.22
C HIS A 78 5.78 4.75 10.01
N GLN A 79 5.53 4.38 11.27
CA GLN A 79 6.57 3.81 12.15
C GLN A 79 7.85 4.67 12.18
N ASP A 80 7.68 6.00 12.30
CA ASP A 80 8.74 7.02 12.29
C ASP A 80 9.56 7.16 10.99
N GLN A 81 9.30 6.34 9.98
CA GLN A 81 9.93 6.43 8.67
C GLN A 81 9.25 7.48 7.80
N ALA A 82 10.03 8.37 7.21
CA ALA A 82 9.53 9.38 6.28
C ALA A 82 9.18 8.75 4.92
N GLY A 83 8.02 9.10 4.39
CA GLY A 83 7.60 8.70 3.06
C GLY A 83 8.45 9.35 1.97
N LEU A 84 8.75 8.60 0.93
CA LEU A 84 9.29 9.09 -0.33
C LEU A 84 8.14 9.21 -1.33
N LYS A 85 7.87 10.42 -1.78
CA LYS A 85 6.89 10.71 -2.82
C LYS A 85 7.55 10.52 -4.18
N LEU A 86 6.98 9.62 -4.99
CA LEU A 86 7.39 9.39 -6.38
C LEU A 86 6.30 9.96 -7.28
N THR A 87 6.66 10.89 -8.15
CA THR A 87 5.71 11.61 -9.01
C THR A 87 6.16 11.55 -10.45
N ILE A 88 5.27 11.12 -11.34
CA ILE A 88 5.47 11.18 -12.80
C ILE A 88 5.60 12.65 -13.19
N ILE A 89 6.68 12.96 -13.89
CA ILE A 89 6.96 14.31 -14.42
C ILE A 89 6.86 14.30 -15.94
N ASP A 90 6.57 15.47 -16.49
CA ASP A 90 6.63 15.68 -17.94
C ASP A 90 8.08 15.46 -18.42
N HIS A 91 8.24 14.58 -19.42
CA HIS A 91 9.54 14.22 -19.97
C HIS A 91 9.38 13.59 -21.36
N ASP A 92 10.43 13.68 -22.18
CA ASP A 92 10.39 13.24 -23.59
C ASP A 92 10.44 11.71 -23.76
N GLU A 93 10.82 10.96 -22.72
CA GLU A 93 10.87 9.50 -22.77
C GLU A 93 9.48 8.93 -22.47
N PRO A 94 9.08 7.78 -23.04
CA PRO A 94 7.77 7.19 -22.77
C PRO A 94 7.73 6.43 -21.44
N TYR A 95 8.74 6.54 -20.57
CA TYR A 95 8.94 5.61 -19.45
C TYR A 95 9.03 6.31 -18.09
N SER A 96 8.15 5.93 -17.16
CA SER A 96 8.11 6.48 -15.81
C SER A 96 8.35 5.40 -14.75
N PHE A 97 9.57 5.31 -14.23
CA PHE A 97 9.93 4.34 -13.19
C PHE A 97 11.16 4.74 -12.36
N VAL A 98 11.28 4.07 -11.22
CA VAL A 98 12.50 3.94 -10.42
C VAL A 98 13.12 2.59 -10.71
N ALA A 99 14.44 2.54 -10.89
CA ALA A 99 15.18 1.31 -11.10
C ALA A 99 16.35 1.17 -10.12
N ILE A 100 16.45 -0.02 -9.54
CA ILE A 100 17.57 -0.46 -8.72
C ILE A 100 18.30 -1.53 -9.52
N ASN A 101 19.50 -1.17 -9.96
CA ASN A 101 20.30 -1.99 -10.86
C ASN A 101 21.18 -2.98 -10.08
N ASN A 102 21.43 -4.14 -10.67
CA ASN A 102 22.45 -5.11 -10.22
C ASN A 102 22.28 -5.61 -8.77
N ILE A 103 21.06 -5.93 -8.35
CA ILE A 103 20.82 -6.62 -7.07
C ILE A 103 21.41 -8.02 -7.20
N LYS A 104 22.54 -8.25 -6.53
CA LYS A 104 23.28 -9.51 -6.60
C LYS A 104 22.60 -10.57 -5.75
N ILE A 105 22.41 -11.75 -6.33
CA ILE A 105 21.85 -12.93 -5.66
C ILE A 105 22.86 -14.09 -5.72
N GLY A 106 22.58 -15.20 -5.02
CA GLY A 106 23.41 -16.40 -5.10
C GLY A 106 23.54 -16.89 -6.54
N TYR A 107 24.73 -17.37 -6.94
CA TYR A 107 25.05 -17.71 -8.34
C TYR A 107 24.08 -18.72 -8.98
N MET A 108 23.47 -19.59 -8.18
CA MET A 108 22.52 -20.61 -8.63
C MET A 108 21.06 -20.17 -8.55
N GLY A 109 20.79 -18.90 -8.26
CA GLY A 109 19.45 -18.43 -7.90
C GLY A 109 19.07 -18.81 -6.47
N GLY A 110 17.77 -18.77 -6.18
CA GLY A 110 17.23 -19.09 -4.85
C GLY A 110 15.81 -18.61 -4.65
N ASN A 111 15.28 -18.83 -3.45
CA ASN A 111 13.99 -18.31 -3.02
C ASN A 111 14.18 -16.91 -2.43
N TYR A 112 13.47 -15.91 -2.95
CA TYR A 112 13.58 -14.53 -2.50
C TYR A 112 12.23 -13.93 -2.14
N ARG A 113 12.24 -13.05 -1.15
CA ARG A 113 11.14 -12.18 -0.77
C ARG A 113 11.50 -10.74 -1.11
N ILE A 114 10.68 -10.11 -1.94
CA ILE A 114 10.74 -8.68 -2.25
C ILE A 114 9.55 -8.02 -1.55
N THR A 115 9.82 -7.04 -0.69
CA THR A 115 8.79 -6.32 0.06
C THR A 115 8.91 -4.83 -0.20
N ILE A 116 7.79 -4.14 -0.38
CA ILE A 116 7.70 -2.67 -0.39
C ILE A 116 6.40 -2.23 0.30
N VAL A 117 6.48 -1.18 1.11
CA VAL A 117 5.31 -0.54 1.70
C VAL A 117 5.01 0.73 0.92
N ALA A 118 3.77 0.84 0.44
CA ALA A 118 3.30 1.96 -0.34
C ALA A 118 1.88 2.37 0.04
N LYS A 119 1.50 3.59 -0.31
CA LYS A 119 0.12 4.07 -0.28
C LYS A 119 -0.15 5.03 -1.43
N ASN A 120 -1.41 5.17 -1.78
CA ASN A 120 -1.84 6.14 -2.77
C ASN A 120 -1.84 7.56 -2.20
N THR A 121 -1.59 8.54 -3.06
CA THR A 121 -1.66 9.98 -2.76
C THR A 121 -2.86 10.65 -3.43
N VAL A 122 -3.34 10.09 -4.54
CA VAL A 122 -4.55 10.50 -5.24
C VAL A 122 -5.45 9.30 -5.51
N GLU A 123 -6.69 9.55 -5.98
CA GLU A 123 -7.59 8.48 -6.37
C GLU A 123 -7.06 7.73 -7.60
N ALA A 124 -7.16 6.40 -7.57
CA ALA A 124 -6.87 5.48 -8.68
C ALA A 124 -5.39 5.30 -9.11
N THR A 125 -4.41 5.76 -8.33
CA THR A 125 -3.00 5.39 -8.61
C THR A 125 -2.72 3.94 -8.26
N ARG A 126 -1.97 3.27 -9.14
CA ARG A 126 -1.45 1.91 -8.96
C ARG A 126 0.07 1.95 -8.77
N LEU A 127 0.60 0.89 -8.19
CA LEU A 127 2.03 0.62 -8.11
C LEU A 127 2.36 -0.48 -9.12
N GLY A 128 3.28 -0.20 -10.04
CA GLY A 128 3.94 -1.20 -10.85
C GLY A 128 5.21 -1.70 -10.15
N LEU A 129 5.48 -3.00 -10.26
CA LEU A 129 6.69 -3.66 -9.80
C LEU A 129 7.14 -4.62 -10.88
N ARG A 130 8.43 -4.58 -11.22
CA ARG A 130 9.07 -5.51 -12.15
C ARG A 130 10.37 -6.04 -11.57
N VAL A 131 10.50 -7.36 -11.58
CA VAL A 131 11.77 -8.06 -11.44
C VAL A 131 12.25 -8.39 -12.85
N GLN A 132 13.49 -8.03 -13.19
CA GLN A 132 14.00 -8.19 -14.55
C GLN A 132 15.44 -8.68 -14.55
N GLU A 133 15.76 -9.62 -15.41
CA GLU A 133 17.15 -9.97 -15.74
C GLU A 133 17.60 -9.22 -17.01
N ALA A 134 18.30 -9.89 -17.92
CA ALA A 134 18.50 -9.42 -19.28
C ALA A 134 17.16 -9.49 -20.04
N TYR A 135 16.79 -8.41 -20.71
CA TYR A 135 15.57 -8.39 -21.51
C TYR A 135 15.60 -9.53 -22.55
N PRO A 136 14.51 -10.30 -22.72
CA PRO A 136 13.15 -10.04 -22.26
C PRO A 136 12.73 -10.73 -20.94
N ASN A 137 13.66 -11.31 -20.17
CA ASN A 137 13.33 -12.09 -18.97
C ASN A 137 12.83 -11.18 -17.84
N ARG A 138 11.52 -11.26 -17.53
CA ARG A 138 10.88 -10.38 -16.54
C ARG A 138 9.61 -10.94 -15.93
N PHE A 139 9.34 -10.49 -14.71
CA PHE A 139 8.07 -10.68 -14.01
C PHE A 139 7.56 -9.31 -13.60
N ASP A 140 6.31 -9.04 -13.90
CA ASP A 140 5.60 -7.79 -13.64
C ASP A 140 4.41 -8.05 -12.72
N ALA A 141 4.17 -7.14 -11.79
CA ALA A 141 2.97 -7.08 -10.97
C ALA A 141 2.48 -5.63 -10.90
N VAL A 142 1.17 -5.44 -11.05
CA VAL A 142 0.52 -4.15 -10.83
C VAL A 142 -0.45 -4.28 -9.67
N TYR A 143 -0.35 -3.36 -8.71
CA TYR A 143 -1.15 -3.32 -7.49
C TYR A 143 -2.08 -2.11 -7.50
N ASP A 144 -3.34 -2.33 -7.10
CA ASP A 144 -4.27 -1.25 -6.79
C ASP A 144 -4.00 -0.77 -5.37
N LEU A 145 -3.47 0.45 -5.23
CA LEU A 145 -3.13 1.00 -3.92
C LEU A 145 -4.39 1.45 -3.15
N LYS A 146 -5.47 1.84 -3.84
CA LYS A 146 -6.73 2.24 -3.22
C LYS A 146 -7.50 1.03 -2.68
N ASN A 147 -7.60 0.00 -3.51
CA ASN A 147 -8.33 -1.23 -3.15
C ASN A 147 -7.45 -2.25 -2.44
N GLN A 148 -6.14 -1.97 -2.27
CA GLN A 148 -5.16 -2.85 -1.63
C GLN A 148 -5.22 -4.27 -2.19
N SER A 149 -5.14 -4.38 -3.52
CA SER A 149 -5.30 -5.64 -4.25
C SER A 149 -4.36 -5.74 -5.44
N VAL A 150 -4.31 -6.93 -6.06
CA VAL A 150 -3.50 -7.18 -7.26
C VAL A 150 -4.38 -6.97 -8.49
N ILE A 151 -3.96 -6.07 -9.40
CA ILE A 151 -4.62 -5.86 -10.69
C ILE A 151 -4.30 -6.99 -11.67
N GLY A 152 -3.04 -7.39 -11.71
CA GLY A 152 -2.58 -8.50 -12.53
C GLY A 152 -1.07 -8.69 -12.49
N THR A 153 -0.63 -9.78 -13.09
CA THR A 153 0.77 -10.12 -13.28
C THR A 153 1.04 -10.42 -14.75
N PHE A 154 2.29 -10.26 -15.15
CA PHE A 154 2.79 -10.72 -16.44
C PHE A 154 4.14 -11.38 -16.23
N LYS A 155 4.41 -12.45 -16.98
CA LYS A 155 5.68 -13.15 -16.94
C LYS A 155 6.17 -13.42 -18.35
N GLN A 156 7.46 -13.19 -18.54
CA GLN A 156 8.19 -13.60 -19.73
C GLN A 156 9.41 -14.40 -19.28
N SER A 157 9.52 -15.64 -19.78
CA SER A 157 10.53 -16.66 -19.41
C SER A 157 10.28 -17.34 -18.06
N GLU A 158 11.14 -18.32 -17.76
CA GLU A 158 11.14 -19.14 -16.55
C GLU A 158 12.18 -18.67 -15.50
N PHE A 159 12.75 -17.47 -15.65
CA PHE A 159 13.73 -16.95 -14.69
C PHE A 159 13.11 -16.63 -13.31
N VAL A 160 11.79 -16.42 -13.27
CA VAL A 160 10.99 -16.28 -12.04
C VAL A 160 9.95 -17.40 -12.02
N GLN A 161 9.87 -18.11 -10.91
CA GLN A 161 8.96 -19.25 -10.72
C GLN A 161 8.37 -19.25 -9.31
N ASN A 162 7.29 -20.03 -9.13
CA ASN A 162 6.66 -20.27 -7.83
C ASN A 162 6.27 -18.97 -7.12
N GLU A 163 5.72 -18.02 -7.88
CA GLU A 163 5.42 -16.67 -7.42
C GLU A 163 4.22 -16.66 -6.47
N VAL A 164 4.42 -16.07 -5.30
CA VAL A 164 3.36 -15.81 -4.32
C VAL A 164 3.33 -14.33 -4.02
N ILE A 165 2.23 -13.68 -4.41
CA ILE A 165 1.99 -12.28 -4.13
C ILE A 165 1.08 -12.15 -2.90
N ARG A 166 1.47 -11.29 -1.95
CA ARG A 166 0.66 -10.93 -0.78
C ARG A 166 0.50 -9.43 -0.67
N VAL A 167 -0.69 -9.02 -0.24
CA VAL A 167 -1.06 -7.64 0.00
C VAL A 167 -1.60 -7.57 1.43
N GLU A 168 -0.89 -6.86 2.30
CA GLU A 168 -1.15 -6.81 3.73
C GLU A 168 -1.45 -5.35 4.11
N PRO A 169 -2.73 -5.01 4.39
CA PRO A 169 -3.11 -3.69 4.89
C PRO A 169 -2.38 -3.37 6.20
N LEU A 170 -1.93 -2.12 6.31
CA LEU A 170 -1.33 -1.55 7.52
C LEU A 170 -2.17 -0.35 7.98
N GLU A 171 -1.76 0.27 9.08
CA GLU A 171 -2.41 1.49 9.58
C GLU A 171 -2.22 2.68 8.63
N GLY A 172 -3.20 3.60 8.58
CA GLY A 172 -3.06 4.86 7.84
C GLY A 172 -3.04 4.72 6.31
N MET A 173 -3.76 3.74 5.77
CA MET A 173 -3.81 3.37 4.34
C MET A 173 -2.49 2.87 3.75
N TRP A 174 -1.45 2.75 4.56
CA TRP A 174 -0.24 2.05 4.16
C TRP A 174 -0.56 0.58 3.90
N CYS A 175 0.13 0.00 2.93
CA CYS A 175 -0.05 -1.40 2.60
C CYS A 175 1.31 -2.00 2.22
N ARG A 176 1.56 -3.22 2.72
CA ARG A 176 2.75 -3.99 2.40
C ARG A 176 2.47 -4.90 1.22
N TYR A 177 3.25 -4.74 0.17
CA TYR A 177 3.23 -5.55 -1.02
C TYR A 177 4.43 -6.49 -1.00
N THR A 178 4.16 -7.79 -1.07
CA THR A 178 5.20 -8.82 -1.01
C THR A 178 5.14 -9.71 -2.24
N LEU A 179 6.29 -10.00 -2.83
CA LEU A 179 6.50 -11.02 -3.84
C LEU A 179 7.51 -12.02 -3.29
N ASP A 180 7.06 -13.26 -3.03
CA ASP A 180 7.97 -14.39 -2.83
C ASP A 180 8.09 -15.12 -4.18
N ALA A 181 9.30 -15.45 -4.61
CA ALA A 181 9.50 -16.24 -5.82
C ALA A 181 10.87 -16.94 -5.82
N GLU A 182 10.98 -17.99 -6.62
CA GLU A 182 12.26 -18.53 -7.04
C GLU A 182 12.81 -17.68 -8.18
N ILE A 183 14.02 -17.13 -8.00
CA ILE A 183 14.70 -16.31 -9.01
C ILE A 183 15.95 -17.05 -9.48
N LYS A 184 15.98 -17.45 -10.75
CA LYS A 184 17.06 -18.21 -11.40
C LYS A 184 18.02 -17.28 -12.15
N SER A 185 18.76 -16.48 -11.40
CA SER A 185 19.85 -15.67 -11.95
C SER A 185 20.96 -15.47 -10.90
N SER A 186 22.01 -14.76 -11.29
CA SER A 186 23.05 -14.27 -10.37
C SER A 186 22.85 -12.79 -9.99
N TYR A 187 21.98 -12.08 -10.70
CA TYR A 187 21.55 -10.73 -10.38
C TYR A 187 20.19 -10.44 -11.01
N PHE A 188 19.52 -9.40 -10.53
CA PHE A 188 18.36 -8.84 -11.22
C PHE A 188 18.28 -7.32 -11.01
N ARG A 189 17.48 -6.68 -11.86
CA ARG A 189 17.06 -5.30 -11.76
C ARG A 189 15.66 -5.27 -11.16
N LEU A 190 15.45 -4.42 -10.17
CA LEU A 190 14.13 -4.14 -9.60
C LEU A 190 13.65 -2.80 -10.14
N ILE A 191 12.48 -2.78 -10.76
CA ILE A 191 11.87 -1.57 -11.32
C ILE A 191 10.51 -1.37 -10.66
N PHE A 192 10.17 -0.16 -10.26
CA PHE A 192 8.87 0.13 -9.66
C PHE A 192 8.46 1.59 -9.88
N GLY A 193 7.17 1.89 -9.77
CA GLY A 193 6.71 3.26 -9.91
C GLY A 193 5.19 3.42 -9.89
N PRO A 194 4.71 4.67 -9.83
CA PRO A 194 3.32 5.00 -10.11
C PRO A 194 2.93 4.57 -11.52
N THR A 195 1.69 4.09 -11.68
CA THR A 195 1.12 3.76 -12.98
C THR A 195 -0.41 3.82 -12.91
N ASP A 196 -1.08 3.95 -14.05
CA ASP A 196 -2.52 3.74 -14.22
C ASP A 196 -2.83 2.49 -15.08
N ALA A 197 -1.82 1.65 -15.36
CA ALA A 197 -1.94 0.46 -16.19
C ALA A 197 -3.03 -0.49 -15.71
N SER A 198 -3.94 -0.87 -16.60
CA SER A 198 -4.99 -1.86 -16.33
C SER A 198 -4.46 -3.29 -16.42
N LYS A 199 -5.31 -4.27 -16.12
CA LYS A 199 -4.98 -5.70 -16.23
C LYS A 199 -4.42 -6.09 -17.61
N LYS A 200 -4.86 -5.44 -18.68
CA LYS A 200 -4.39 -5.71 -20.06
C LYS A 200 -3.02 -5.08 -20.37
N GLN A 201 -2.54 -4.20 -19.50
CA GLN A 201 -1.35 -3.36 -19.73
C GLN A 201 -0.22 -3.68 -18.74
N VAL A 202 -0.36 -4.75 -17.95
CA VAL A 202 0.64 -5.14 -16.95
C VAL A 202 2.01 -5.39 -17.59
N SER A 203 2.10 -5.82 -18.84
CA SER A 203 3.39 -6.04 -19.52
C SER A 203 4.11 -4.76 -19.96
N ILE A 204 3.46 -3.61 -19.88
CA ILE A 204 3.96 -2.31 -20.36
C ILE A 204 3.67 -1.19 -19.37
N TRP A 205 3.47 -1.52 -18.10
CA TRP A 205 2.98 -0.56 -17.10
C TRP A 205 3.90 0.65 -16.91
N GLU A 206 5.21 0.45 -17.13
CA GLU A 206 6.25 1.47 -17.00
C GLU A 206 6.22 2.48 -18.15
N ALA A 207 5.63 2.08 -19.28
CA ALA A 207 5.66 2.78 -20.56
C ALA A 207 4.28 3.28 -20.98
N TYR A 208 3.35 3.37 -20.03
CA TYR A 208 1.96 3.49 -20.38
C TYR A 208 1.54 4.96 -20.55
N ASP A 209 1.34 5.35 -21.81
CA ASP A 209 1.08 6.73 -22.27
C ASP A 209 -0.11 7.46 -21.61
N ASN A 210 -1.02 6.74 -20.92
CA ASN A 210 -2.14 7.37 -20.21
C ASN A 210 -1.81 7.77 -18.77
N SER A 211 -0.64 7.36 -18.26
CA SER A 211 -0.16 7.78 -16.95
C SER A 211 0.02 9.30 -16.97
N LYS A 212 -0.71 9.97 -16.07
CA LYS A 212 -0.85 11.44 -16.12
C LYS A 212 0.36 12.09 -15.45
N ASN A 213 0.89 13.15 -16.04
CA ASN A 213 1.82 14.04 -15.36
C ASN A 213 1.23 14.47 -14.00
N GLY A 214 2.04 14.43 -12.94
CA GLY A 214 1.63 14.70 -11.57
C GLY A 214 1.03 13.50 -10.84
N GLN A 215 0.81 12.37 -11.50
CA GLN A 215 0.41 11.14 -10.82
C GLN A 215 1.52 10.66 -9.88
N ASP A 216 1.13 10.27 -8.67
CA ASP A 216 2.07 10.01 -7.60
C ASP A 216 1.68 8.82 -6.72
N ILE A 217 2.70 8.28 -6.06
CA ILE A 217 2.60 7.32 -4.96
C ILE A 217 3.50 7.77 -3.81
N LEU A 218 3.19 7.29 -2.61
CA LEU A 218 4.09 7.33 -1.47
C LEU A 218 4.61 5.93 -1.19
N ILE A 219 5.91 5.82 -0.96
CA ILE A 219 6.54 4.60 -0.48
C ILE A 219 7.29 4.88 0.83
N LEU A 220 7.48 3.85 1.65
CA LEU A 220 8.49 3.89 2.70
C LEU A 220 9.78 3.30 2.13
N PRO A 221 10.81 4.10 1.80
CA PRO A 221 11.97 3.58 1.11
C PRO A 221 12.74 2.54 1.94
N GLU A 222 12.80 2.69 3.26
CA GLU A 222 13.43 1.73 4.17
C GLU A 222 12.66 0.40 4.31
N SER A 223 11.40 0.36 3.89
CA SER A 223 10.62 -0.87 3.84
C SER A 223 10.95 -1.73 2.61
N LEU A 224 11.59 -1.13 1.60
CA LEU A 224 12.03 -1.86 0.42
C LEU A 224 13.12 -2.85 0.86
N LYS A 225 12.84 -4.13 0.75
CA LYS A 225 13.76 -5.20 1.14
C LYS A 225 13.76 -6.32 0.11
N VAL A 226 14.94 -6.88 -0.12
CA VAL A 226 15.12 -8.15 -0.82
C VAL A 226 15.77 -9.10 0.17
N GLN A 227 15.14 -10.24 0.41
CA GLN A 227 15.58 -11.20 1.42
C GLN A 227 15.70 -12.58 0.77
N GLU A 228 16.80 -13.28 1.00
CA GLU A 228 16.93 -14.70 0.68
C GLU A 228 16.14 -15.50 1.73
N LEU A 229 15.39 -16.50 1.27
CA LEU A 229 14.60 -17.39 2.10
C LEU A 229 15.26 -18.76 2.20
N GLU A 230 15.04 -19.45 3.31
CA GLU A 230 15.35 -20.88 3.40
C GLU A 230 14.52 -21.67 2.37
N ASN A 231 15.11 -22.74 1.84
CA ASN A 231 14.48 -23.56 0.78
C ASN A 231 13.24 -24.30 1.28
#